data_AF-A0A8H7GSS7-F1
#
_entry.id   AF-A0A8H7GSS7-F1
#
_cell.length_a   1.000
_cell.length_b   1.000
_cell.length_c   1.000
_cell.angle_alpha   90.00
_cell.angle_beta   90.00
_cell.angle_gamma   90.00
#
_symmetry.space_group_name_H-M   'P 1'
#
loop_
_entity.id
_entity.type
_entity.pdbx_description
1 polymer ?
#
loop_
_entity_poly.entity_id
_entity_poly.type
_entity_poly.pdbx_seq_one_letter_code
_entity_poly.pdbx_strand_id
1 'polypeptide(L)'
;MLLLRFLRSLRTSSRALFRHKGTFKNDDTTVETDEVVSDNNPWSPTLYQDKVYVKKGWRDVGLPSNYRLSYEPLYEAPGSKYVAVLKRLTLSFAVLGVYGSKLLYELVQFDDMYAMGVILGTWAPAVAVQYKTKDYVTRIFRLYDKEKPQTLENLVSDEKLIVEKLNTTGGRTYNTLVSVLKMTR
;
A
#
# COMPACT_ATOMS: atom_id res chain seq x y z
N MET A 1 -9.80 30.08 41.77
CA MET A 1 -8.57 30.72 41.22
C MET A 1 -7.36 29.81 41.49
N LEU A 2 -7.27 28.66 40.80
CA LEU A 2 -6.15 27.70 40.97
C LEU A 2 -6.12 26.59 39.89
N LEU A 3 -6.45 26.91 38.63
CA LEU A 3 -6.56 25.89 37.56
C LEU A 3 -6.01 26.37 36.19
N LEU A 4 -5.03 27.28 36.19
CA LEU A 4 -4.51 27.89 34.95
C LEU A 4 -2.98 27.82 34.77
N ARG A 5 -2.25 26.98 35.53
CA ARG A 5 -0.78 27.00 35.53
C ARG A 5 -0.06 25.77 34.98
N PHE A 6 -0.75 24.76 34.45
CA PHE A 6 -0.10 23.53 33.95
C PHE A 6 0.06 23.39 32.42
N LEU A 7 -0.28 24.42 31.64
CA LEU A 7 -0.28 24.35 30.17
C LEU A 7 0.97 24.90 29.47
N ARG A 8 2.06 25.20 30.20
CA ARG A 8 3.27 25.80 29.63
C ARG A 8 4.52 24.97 29.88
N SER A 9 4.64 23.76 29.33
CA SER A 9 5.95 23.14 29.10
C SER A 9 5.88 21.86 28.25
N LEU A 10 5.48 21.98 26.98
CA LEU A 10 5.78 20.96 25.97
C LEU A 10 6.12 21.65 24.65
N ARG A 11 7.21 22.44 24.65
CA ARG A 11 7.92 22.80 23.41
C ARG A 11 8.93 21.69 23.11
N THR A 12 8.44 20.58 22.57
CA THR A 12 9.31 19.63 21.87
C THR A 12 9.60 20.21 20.50
N SER A 13 10.85 20.64 20.32
CA SER A 13 11.46 20.92 19.01
C SER A 13 11.47 19.62 18.21
N SER A 14 10.36 19.32 17.53
CA SER A 14 10.38 18.35 16.44
C SER A 14 10.97 19.07 15.25
N ARG A 15 12.25 18.80 14.94
CA ARG A 15 12.81 19.05 13.61
C ARG A 15 11.90 18.34 12.62
N ALA A 16 11.02 19.10 11.97
CA ALA A 16 10.25 18.63 10.84
C ALA A 16 11.24 18.36 9.72
N LEU A 17 11.75 17.12 9.64
CA LEU A 17 12.20 16.58 8.38
C LEU A 17 11.01 16.77 7.44
N PHE A 18 11.18 17.62 6.43
CA PHE A 18 10.25 17.78 5.34
C PHE A 18 10.08 16.42 4.68
N ARG A 19 9.15 15.62 5.21
CA ARG A 19 8.62 14.43 4.57
C ARG A 19 7.82 14.98 3.39
N HIS A 20 8.48 15.10 2.24
CA HIS A 20 7.84 15.51 1.00
C HIS A 20 6.68 14.53 0.77
N LYS A 21 5.45 15.02 1.00
CA LYS A 21 4.23 14.21 1.12
C LYS A 21 3.58 14.07 -0.25
N GLY A 22 4.40 13.83 -1.27
CA GLY A 22 3.95 13.58 -2.63
C GLY A 22 3.93 12.07 -2.85
N THR A 23 2.79 11.44 -2.62
CA THR A 23 2.49 10.13 -3.19
C THR A 23 2.45 10.31 -4.69
N PHE A 24 3.29 9.60 -5.46
CA PHE A 24 3.20 9.61 -6.91
C PHE A 24 1.81 9.15 -7.35
N LYS A 25 1.15 9.96 -8.16
CA LYS A 25 -0.09 9.62 -8.86
C LYS A 25 0.28 9.47 -10.33
N ASN A 26 0.19 8.25 -10.85
CA ASN A 26 0.21 8.06 -12.29
C ASN A 26 -1.12 8.62 -12.82
N ASP A 27 -1.10 9.48 -13.85
CA ASP A 27 -2.31 10.16 -14.36
C ASP A 27 -3.43 9.18 -14.75
N ASP A 28 -3.07 7.94 -15.09
CA ASP A 28 -4.02 6.88 -15.46
C ASP A 28 -4.56 6.03 -14.28
N THR A 29 -4.03 6.22 -13.06
CA THR A 29 -4.29 5.34 -11.91
C THR A 29 -4.95 6.07 -10.73
N THR A 30 -6.05 5.53 -10.23
CA THR A 30 -6.74 6.01 -9.00
C THR A 30 -6.16 5.38 -7.71
N VAL A 31 -5.02 4.71 -7.83
CA VAL A 31 -4.34 3.99 -6.76
C VAL A 31 -3.13 4.83 -6.35
N GLU A 32 -3.10 5.24 -5.09
CA GLU A 32 -2.02 6.04 -4.54
C GLU A 32 -0.83 5.13 -4.23
N THR A 33 0.31 5.35 -4.88
CA THR A 33 1.57 4.66 -4.54
C THR A 33 2.35 5.47 -3.53
N ASP A 34 2.23 5.08 -2.26
CA ASP A 34 2.76 5.84 -1.11
C ASP A 34 4.28 5.76 -0.97
N GLU A 35 4.97 4.91 -1.75
CA GLU A 35 6.38 4.56 -1.48
C GLU A 35 7.38 4.95 -2.58
N VAL A 36 6.91 5.51 -3.70
CA VAL A 36 7.77 6.05 -4.77
C VAL A 36 7.48 7.54 -4.87
N VAL A 37 8.46 8.38 -4.49
CA VAL A 37 8.27 9.82 -4.23
C VAL A 37 8.38 10.65 -5.50
N SER A 38 9.11 10.16 -6.50
CA SER A 38 9.18 10.76 -7.83
C SER A 38 8.99 9.70 -8.89
N ASP A 39 8.50 10.10 -10.06
CA ASP A 39 8.63 9.32 -11.27
C ASP A 39 10.06 8.74 -11.33
N ASN A 40 10.23 7.45 -11.60
CA ASN A 40 11.55 6.83 -11.61
C ASN A 40 12.28 7.22 -12.90
N ASN A 41 12.45 8.53 -13.06
CA ASN A 41 12.96 9.23 -14.20
C ASN A 41 14.50 9.32 -14.04
N PRO A 42 15.28 8.77 -15.00
CA PRO A 42 16.74 8.77 -14.96
C PRO A 42 17.38 10.16 -14.87
N TRP A 43 16.63 11.22 -15.16
CA TRP A 43 17.08 12.61 -15.13
C TRP A 43 16.57 13.41 -13.92
N SER A 44 15.85 12.78 -12.99
CA SER A 44 15.36 13.46 -11.79
C SER A 44 16.51 13.82 -10.84
N PRO A 45 16.60 15.08 -10.35
CA PRO A 45 17.64 15.49 -9.39
C PRO A 45 17.51 14.79 -8.02
N THR A 46 16.35 14.16 -7.73
CA THR A 46 16.09 13.46 -6.45
C THR A 46 16.49 11.97 -6.46
N LEU A 47 16.94 11.43 -7.59
CA LEU A 47 17.27 9.99 -7.76
C LEU A 47 18.26 9.43 -6.74
N TYR A 48 19.24 10.24 -6.35
CA TYR A 48 20.28 9.81 -5.42
C TYR A 48 19.81 9.84 -3.97
N GLN A 49 18.80 10.66 -3.65
CA GLN A 49 18.32 10.91 -2.30
C GLN A 49 17.04 10.13 -1.96
N ASP A 50 16.37 9.55 -2.96
CA ASP A 50 15.14 8.81 -2.71
C ASP A 50 15.42 7.52 -1.93
N LYS A 51 14.66 7.33 -0.86
CA LYS A 51 14.77 6.15 0.02
C LYS A 51 13.57 5.26 -0.23
N VAL A 52 13.85 4.03 -0.63
CA VAL A 52 12.82 3.04 -0.85
C VAL A 52 12.37 2.49 0.50
N TYR A 53 11.06 2.49 0.75
CA TYR A 53 10.49 1.87 1.94
C TYR A 53 10.05 0.44 1.62
N VAL A 54 10.05 -0.41 2.64
CA VAL A 54 9.55 -1.78 2.56
C VAL A 54 8.78 -2.09 3.83
N LYS A 55 7.62 -2.72 3.68
CA LYS A 55 6.81 -3.14 4.81
C LYS A 55 7.39 -4.40 5.45
N LYS A 56 7.85 -4.28 6.70
CA LYS A 56 8.28 -5.41 7.53
C LYS A 56 7.25 -5.62 8.64
N GLY A 57 6.31 -6.52 8.40
CA GLY A 57 5.16 -6.74 9.27
C GLY A 57 4.20 -5.55 9.23
N TRP A 58 4.19 -4.75 10.30
CA TRP A 58 3.24 -3.63 10.49
C TRP A 58 3.91 -2.25 10.37
N ARG A 59 5.23 -2.21 10.22
CA ARG A 59 6.01 -0.98 10.10
C ARG A 59 6.70 -0.90 8.74
N ASP A 60 6.79 0.30 8.22
CA ASP A 60 7.54 0.59 7.01
C ASP A 60 8.99 0.90 7.41
N VAL A 61 9.92 0.14 6.84
CA VAL A 61 11.35 0.23 7.12
C VAL A 61 12.03 0.76 5.85
N GLY A 62 12.73 1.89 5.98
CA GLY A 62 13.53 2.42 4.88
C GLY A 62 14.71 1.51 4.58
N LEU A 63 14.89 1.15 3.32
CA LEU A 63 16.09 0.49 2.85
C LEU A 63 17.30 1.45 2.92
N PRO A 64 18.52 0.90 3.05
CA PRO A 64 19.75 1.67 2.97
C PRO A 64 19.84 2.50 1.66
N SER A 65 20.46 3.68 1.72
CA SER A 65 20.48 4.68 0.62
C SER A 65 21.28 4.28 -0.62
N ASN A 66 22.10 3.23 -0.51
CA ASN A 66 22.81 2.63 -1.65
C ASN A 66 21.84 1.91 -2.59
N TYR A 67 20.65 1.52 -2.14
CA TYR A 67 19.67 0.87 -2.99
C TYR A 67 18.85 1.85 -3.83
N ARG A 68 18.56 1.44 -5.08
CA ARG A 68 17.79 2.19 -6.08
C ARG A 68 16.78 1.27 -6.77
N LEU A 69 15.56 1.72 -6.97
CA LEU A 69 14.55 1.03 -7.79
C LEU A 69 14.89 1.11 -9.29
N SER A 70 14.53 0.06 -10.04
CA SER A 70 14.60 0.06 -11.50
C SER A 70 13.70 1.10 -12.12
N TYR A 71 14.22 1.85 -13.08
CA TYR A 71 13.51 2.94 -13.76
C TYR A 71 12.14 2.50 -14.29
N GLU A 72 12.09 1.29 -14.85
CA GLU A 72 10.85 0.66 -15.30
C GLU A 72 10.52 -0.55 -14.42
N PRO A 73 9.23 -0.82 -14.13
CA PRO A 73 8.84 -2.07 -13.52
C PRO A 73 9.12 -3.25 -14.47
N LEU A 74 9.57 -4.38 -13.91
CA LEU A 74 9.68 -5.64 -14.65
C LEU A 74 8.30 -6.21 -15.02
N TYR A 75 7.29 -5.87 -14.23
CA TYR A 75 5.93 -6.33 -14.40
C TYR A 75 4.96 -5.25 -13.93
N GLU A 76 3.90 -5.05 -14.72
CA GLU A 76 2.77 -4.20 -14.35
C GLU A 76 1.47 -4.97 -14.58
N ALA A 77 0.65 -5.04 -13.54
CA ALA A 77 -0.62 -5.74 -13.59
C ALA A 77 -1.69 -4.87 -14.29
N PRO A 78 -2.26 -5.30 -15.43
CA PRO A 78 -3.27 -4.52 -16.16
C PRO A 78 -4.57 -4.38 -15.37
N GLY A 79 -4.83 -5.29 -14.42
CA GLY A 79 -6.06 -5.34 -13.62
C GLY A 79 -6.03 -4.51 -12.34
N SER A 80 -4.91 -3.86 -12.01
CA SER A 80 -4.69 -3.23 -10.71
C SER A 80 -5.75 -2.19 -10.34
N LYS A 81 -6.14 -1.35 -11.30
CA LYS A 81 -7.20 -0.34 -11.16
C LYS A 81 -8.56 -0.95 -10.85
N TYR A 82 -8.95 -1.99 -11.59
CA TYR A 82 -10.23 -2.65 -11.41
C TYR A 82 -10.31 -3.38 -10.07
N VAL A 83 -9.25 -4.06 -9.67
CA VAL A 83 -9.17 -4.76 -8.38
C VAL A 83 -9.24 -3.78 -7.21
N ALA A 84 -8.58 -2.62 -7.33
CA ALA A 84 -8.67 -1.56 -6.33
C ALA A 84 -10.09 -0.99 -6.18
N VAL A 85 -10.76 -0.70 -7.30
CA VAL A 85 -12.15 -0.24 -7.29
C VAL A 85 -13.08 -1.31 -6.72
N LEU A 86 -12.91 -2.57 -7.11
CA LEU A 86 -13.72 -3.69 -6.62
C LEU A 86 -13.61 -3.86 -5.09
N LYS A 87 -12.39 -3.78 -4.53
CA LYS A 87 -12.18 -3.81 -3.07
C LYS A 87 -12.90 -2.66 -2.37
N ARG A 88 -12.79 -1.43 -2.92
CA ARG A 88 -13.45 -0.25 -2.33
C ARG A 88 -14.97 -0.37 -2.39
N LEU A 89 -15.53 -0.77 -3.53
CA LEU A 89 -16.97 -0.93 -3.74
C LEU A 89 -17.57 -1.99 -2.81
N THR A 90 -16.95 -3.15 -2.72
CA THR A 90 -17.44 -4.22 -1.85
C THR A 90 -17.36 -3.85 -0.37
N LEU A 91 -16.33 -3.12 0.03
CA LEU A 91 -16.19 -2.62 1.41
C LEU A 91 -17.23 -1.53 1.72
N SER A 92 -17.47 -0.60 0.80
CA SER A 92 -18.57 0.37 0.91
C SER A 92 -19.94 -0.29 0.99
N PHE A 93 -20.17 -1.31 0.17
CA PHE A 93 -21.43 -2.08 0.16
C PHE A 93 -21.63 -2.83 1.48
N ALA A 94 -20.58 -3.40 2.06
CA ALA A 94 -20.63 -4.03 3.38
C ALA A 94 -20.98 -3.00 4.48
N VAL A 95 -20.41 -1.79 4.45
CA VAL A 95 -20.73 -0.71 5.40
C VAL A 95 -22.19 -0.27 5.27
N LEU A 96 -22.68 -0.08 4.05
CA LEU A 96 -24.11 0.21 3.79
C LEU A 96 -25.01 -0.93 4.26
N GLY A 97 -24.55 -2.18 4.13
CA GLY A 97 -25.25 -3.36 4.63
C GLY A 97 -25.38 -3.40 6.15
N VAL A 98 -24.36 -2.98 6.90
CA VAL A 98 -24.46 -2.83 8.36
C VAL A 98 -25.53 -1.80 8.73
N TYR A 99 -25.57 -0.68 8.03
CA TYR A 99 -26.60 0.34 8.25
C TYR A 99 -28.00 -0.16 7.88
N GLY A 100 -28.15 -0.81 6.72
CA GLY A 100 -29.42 -1.39 6.29
C GLY A 100 -29.94 -2.47 7.24
N SER A 101 -29.05 -3.32 7.75
CA SER A 101 -29.40 -4.32 8.75
C SER A 101 -29.85 -3.69 10.06
N LYS A 102 -29.16 -2.64 10.53
CA LYS A 102 -29.57 -1.88 11.72
C LYS A 102 -30.99 -1.33 11.57
N LEU A 103 -31.33 -0.77 10.41
CA LEU A 103 -32.68 -0.26 10.15
C LEU A 103 -33.73 -1.38 10.22
N LEU A 104 -33.44 -2.55 9.63
CA LEU A 104 -34.35 -3.70 9.69
C LEU A 104 -34.53 -4.24 11.11
N TYR A 105 -33.47 -4.21 11.92
CA TYR A 105 -33.53 -4.62 13.31
C TYR A 105 -34.37 -3.67 14.19
N GLU A 106 -34.38 -2.37 13.89
CA GLU A 106 -35.20 -1.39 14.61
C GLU A 106 -36.69 -1.41 14.19
N LEU A 107 -37.02 -2.04 13.06
CA LEU A 107 -38.37 -2.11 12.52
C LEU A 107 -39.12 -3.30 13.12
N VAL A 108 -40.15 -3.03 13.94
CA VAL A 108 -41.04 -4.04 14.57
C VAL A 108 -41.77 -4.94 13.53
N GLN A 109 -41.82 -4.51 12.28
CA GLN A 109 -42.50 -5.22 11.19
C GLN A 109 -41.68 -6.39 10.61
N PHE A 110 -40.37 -6.39 10.81
CA PHE A 110 -39.46 -7.40 10.25
C PHE A 110 -38.87 -8.26 11.36
N ASP A 111 -38.77 -9.56 11.08
CA ASP A 111 -38.08 -10.51 11.96
C ASP A 111 -36.56 -10.31 11.89
N ASP A 112 -35.86 -10.61 12.99
CA ASP A 112 -34.40 -10.46 13.15
C ASP A 112 -33.62 -11.25 12.08
N MET A 113 -34.23 -12.32 11.56
CA MET A 113 -33.71 -13.13 10.46
C MET A 113 -33.38 -12.29 9.21
N TYR A 114 -34.21 -11.29 8.89
CA TYR A 114 -33.99 -10.42 7.72
C TYR A 114 -32.79 -9.51 7.93
N ALA A 115 -32.60 -8.98 9.14
CA ALA A 115 -31.44 -8.18 9.49
C ALA A 115 -30.14 -8.99 9.36
N MET A 116 -30.13 -10.26 9.81
CA MET A 116 -29.00 -11.17 9.61
C MET A 116 -28.74 -11.49 8.13
N GLY A 117 -29.81 -11.74 7.36
CA GLY A 117 -29.72 -12.01 5.93
C GLY A 117 -29.06 -10.86 5.16
N VAL A 118 -29.39 -9.62 5.50
CA VAL A 118 -28.76 -8.43 4.90
C VAL A 118 -27.27 -8.31 5.26
N ILE A 119 -26.88 -8.53 6.52
CA ILE A 119 -25.44 -8.51 6.89
C ILE A 119 -24.69 -9.58 6.11
N LEU A 120 -25.17 -10.82 6.13
CA LEU A 120 -24.48 -11.92 5.45
C LEU A 120 -24.41 -11.70 3.95
N GLY A 121 -25.50 -11.25 3.32
CA GLY A 121 -25.56 -10.99 1.88
C GLY A 121 -24.64 -9.84 1.44
N THR A 122 -24.46 -8.82 2.28
CA THR A 122 -23.62 -7.65 1.96
C THR A 122 -22.15 -7.86 2.31
N TRP A 123 -21.85 -8.63 3.37
CA TRP A 123 -20.48 -8.94 3.77
C TRP A 123 -19.86 -10.10 3.01
N ALA A 124 -20.65 -11.08 2.54
CA ALA A 124 -20.10 -12.23 1.82
C ALA A 124 -19.28 -11.83 0.57
N PRO A 125 -19.74 -10.91 -0.31
CA PRO A 125 -18.93 -10.42 -1.43
C PRO A 125 -17.65 -9.71 -0.97
N ALA A 126 -17.72 -8.92 0.10
CA ALA A 126 -16.56 -8.23 0.64
C ALA A 126 -15.49 -9.21 1.13
N VAL A 127 -15.88 -10.21 1.92
CA VAL A 127 -14.95 -11.25 2.40
C VAL A 127 -14.39 -12.05 1.24
N ALA A 128 -15.21 -12.45 0.28
CA ALA A 128 -14.77 -13.23 -0.88
C ALA A 128 -13.76 -12.47 -1.75
N VAL A 129 -14.03 -11.19 -2.04
CA VAL A 129 -13.10 -10.33 -2.79
C VAL A 129 -11.82 -10.14 -2.00
N GLN A 130 -11.89 -9.80 -0.71
CA GLN A 130 -10.69 -9.56 0.10
C GLN A 130 -9.80 -10.80 0.20
N TYR A 131 -10.39 -11.98 0.33
CA TYR A 131 -9.67 -13.25 0.36
C TYR A 131 -8.97 -13.53 -0.97
N LYS A 132 -9.69 -13.42 -2.10
CA LYS A 132 -9.12 -13.68 -3.43
C LYS A 132 -8.06 -12.67 -3.86
N THR A 133 -8.16 -11.43 -3.36
CA THR A 133 -7.29 -10.32 -3.77
C THR A 133 -6.29 -9.91 -2.68
N LYS A 134 -6.04 -10.79 -1.70
CA LYS A 134 -5.14 -10.50 -0.56
C LYS A 134 -3.69 -10.27 -1.00
N ASP A 135 -3.17 -11.14 -1.86
CA ASP A 135 -1.80 -11.09 -2.37
C ASP A 135 -1.72 -10.55 -3.80
N TYR A 136 -2.63 -9.63 -4.16
CA TYR A 136 -2.63 -9.03 -5.48
C TYR A 136 -1.42 -8.09 -5.66
N VAL A 137 -0.55 -8.45 -6.59
CA VAL A 137 0.64 -7.70 -6.97
C VAL A 137 0.27 -6.67 -8.04
N THR A 138 0.62 -5.41 -7.82
CA THR A 138 0.40 -4.34 -8.80
C THR A 138 1.59 -4.18 -9.72
N ARG A 139 2.79 -4.09 -9.15
CA ARG A 139 4.05 -3.90 -9.88
C ARG A 139 5.20 -4.66 -9.25
N ILE A 140 6.19 -5.02 -10.05
CA ILE A 140 7.44 -5.62 -9.58
C ILE A 140 8.59 -4.77 -10.10
N PHE A 141 9.46 -4.32 -9.20
CA PHE A 141 10.65 -3.57 -9.53
C PHE A 141 11.90 -4.37 -9.17
N ARG A 142 12.96 -4.19 -9.96
CA ARG A 142 14.28 -4.69 -9.58
C ARG A 142 14.96 -3.68 -8.67
N LEU A 143 15.67 -4.16 -7.66
CA LEU A 143 16.47 -3.33 -6.78
C LEU A 143 17.94 -3.40 -7.19
N TYR A 144 18.54 -2.25 -7.46
CA TYR A 144 19.95 -2.11 -7.80
C TYR A 144 20.74 -1.53 -6.64
N ASP A 145 21.98 -1.98 -6.51
CA ASP A 145 22.98 -1.35 -5.64
C ASP A 145 23.74 -0.28 -6.44
N LYS A 146 23.78 0.95 -5.94
CA LYS A 146 24.48 2.08 -6.59
C LYS A 146 26.00 1.92 -6.50
N GLU A 147 26.52 1.16 -5.53
CA GLU A 147 27.95 1.01 -5.29
C GLU A 147 28.61 -0.01 -6.23
N LYS A 148 27.81 -0.88 -6.87
CA LYS A 148 28.29 -1.92 -7.76
C LYS A 148 28.12 -1.52 -9.24
N PRO A 149 29.11 -1.79 -10.10
CA PRO A 149 28.93 -1.62 -11.54
C PRO A 149 27.88 -2.61 -12.05
N GLN A 150 27.05 -2.15 -12.99
CA GLN A 150 25.94 -2.93 -13.58
C GLN A 150 26.44 -3.91 -14.64
N THR A 151 27.32 -4.84 -14.26
CA THR A 151 27.73 -5.97 -15.10
C THR A 151 26.71 -7.10 -15.02
N LEU A 152 26.58 -7.90 -16.09
CA LEU A 152 25.64 -9.03 -16.14
C LEU A 152 25.81 -10.00 -14.96
N GLU A 153 27.06 -10.24 -14.55
CA GLU A 153 27.41 -11.15 -13.45
C GLU A 153 26.90 -10.64 -12.09
N ASN A 154 26.98 -9.33 -11.85
CA ASN A 154 26.47 -8.69 -10.64
C ASN A 154 24.94 -8.62 -10.59
N LEU A 155 24.30 -8.61 -11.76
CA LEU A 155 22.84 -8.58 -11.88
C LEU A 155 22.20 -9.95 -11.64
N VAL A 156 22.95 -11.03 -11.90
CA VAL A 156 22.44 -12.41 -11.83
C VAL A 156 22.73 -13.09 -10.48
N SER A 157 23.68 -12.58 -9.69
CA SER A 157 24.14 -13.23 -8.45
C SER A 157 23.26 -12.94 -7.22
N ASP A 158 22.82 -11.69 -7.02
CA ASP A 158 22.08 -11.26 -5.82
C ASP A 158 20.83 -10.44 -6.17
N GLU A 159 19.94 -11.00 -6.99
CA GLU A 159 18.75 -10.28 -7.43
C GLU A 159 17.74 -10.07 -6.29
N LYS A 160 17.56 -8.80 -5.92
CA LYS A 160 16.50 -8.37 -4.99
C LYS A 160 15.39 -7.70 -5.79
N LEU A 161 14.17 -8.16 -5.55
CA LEU A 161 12.96 -7.63 -6.16
C LEU A 161 12.12 -6.93 -5.10
N ILE A 162 11.48 -5.84 -5.51
CA ILE A 162 10.46 -5.16 -4.73
C ILE A 162 9.12 -5.45 -5.40
N VAL A 163 8.27 -6.13 -4.65
CA VAL A 163 6.92 -6.48 -5.08
C VAL A 163 5.96 -5.50 -4.40
N GLU A 164 5.35 -4.65 -5.22
CA GLU A 164 4.33 -3.70 -4.81
C GLU A 164 2.99 -4.44 -4.73
N LYS A 165 2.39 -4.47 -3.54
CA LYS A 165 1.13 -5.16 -3.25
C LYS A 165 0.03 -4.18 -2.91
N LEU A 166 -1.20 -4.52 -3.27
CA LEU A 166 -2.36 -3.70 -2.94
C LEU A 166 -2.80 -3.93 -1.48
N ASN A 167 -3.07 -2.85 -0.75
CA ASN A 167 -3.59 -2.94 0.61
C ASN A 167 -5.02 -3.51 0.65
N THR A 168 -5.46 -3.96 1.82
CA THR A 168 -6.80 -4.51 2.05
C THR A 168 -7.90 -3.54 1.63
N THR A 169 -7.75 -2.25 1.88
CA THR A 169 -8.76 -1.24 1.48
C THR A 169 -8.75 -0.92 -0.02
N GLY A 170 -7.73 -1.35 -0.78
CA GLY A 170 -7.55 -0.97 -2.19
C GLY A 170 -7.20 0.50 -2.41
N GLY A 171 -6.92 1.27 -1.35
CA GLY A 171 -6.57 2.69 -1.42
C GLY A 171 -5.11 2.94 -1.83
N ARG A 172 -4.22 2.14 -1.27
CA ARG A 172 -2.77 2.32 -1.28
C ARG A 172 -2.07 1.02 -1.58
N THR A 173 -0.83 1.11 -2.02
CA THR A 173 0.06 -0.03 -2.16
C THR A 173 1.14 -0.02 -1.09
N TYR A 174 1.75 -1.19 -0.87
CA TYR A 174 2.90 -1.34 0.02
C TYR A 174 3.95 -2.25 -0.60
N ASN A 175 5.21 -1.99 -0.31
CA ASN A 175 6.31 -2.77 -0.88
C ASN A 175 6.71 -3.95 -0.01
N THR A 176 7.04 -5.06 -0.66
CA THR A 176 7.62 -6.24 -0.04
C THR A 176 8.93 -6.61 -0.73
N LEU A 177 9.99 -6.78 0.06
CA LEU A 177 11.29 -7.19 -0.46
C LEU A 177 11.32 -8.71 -0.62
N VAL A 178 11.64 -9.18 -1.82
CA VAL A 178 11.80 -10.59 -2.15
C VAL A 178 13.20 -10.79 -2.72
N SER A 179 13.98 -11.69 -2.11
CA SER A 179 15.28 -12.10 -2.66
C SER A 179 15.09 -13.32 -3.54
N VAL A 180 15.53 -13.25 -4.80
CA VAL A 180 15.56 -14.41 -5.68
C VAL A 180 16.87 -15.14 -5.45
N LEU A 181 16.81 -16.32 -4.82
CA LEU A 181 17.98 -17.19 -4.71
C LEU A 181 18.16 -17.92 -6.05
N LYS A 182 19.38 -17.86 -6.59
CA LYS A 182 19.72 -18.59 -7.81
C LYS A 182 19.53 -20.09 -7.55
N MET A 183 18.61 -20.70 -8.28
CA MET A 183 18.44 -22.16 -8.29
C MET A 183 19.66 -22.73 -9.03
N THR A 184 20.66 -23.19 -8.29
CA THR A 184 21.76 -24.00 -8.83
C THR A 184 21.14 -25.22 -9.50
N ARG A 185 21.27 -25.30 -10.82
CA ARG A 185 20.93 -26.49 -11.61
C ARG A 185 22.08 -27.48 -11.54
#